data_AF-A0A538AKP0-F1
#
_entry.id   AF-A0A538AKP0-F1
#
_cell.length_a   1.000
_cell.length_b   1.000
_cell.length_c   1.000
_cell.angle_alpha   90.00
_cell.angle_beta   90.00
_cell.angle_gamma   90.00
#
_symmetry.space_group_name_H-M   'P 1'
#
loop_
_entity.id
_entity.type
_entity.pdbx_description
1 polymer ?
#
loop_
_entity_poly.entity_id
_entity_poly.type
_entity_poly.pdbx_seq_one_letter_code
_entity_poly.pdbx_strand_id
1 'polypeptide(L)'
;MNAARPQRAGLRDVYGVWLLYGFTACAVFATYWRLPPQVLWKVTNSGFVGGAGRAFVFLSFSAALAAVAVLAIVVDRLADRRAELIAIVALALCATVAIPGVQTESHLDPKWANLPAVIGVVLAVGLTVWAGLRGRRGLPRTSRAGDIARLVVGGLSLFFASPYIAAELGFFLDGVPVLGWIFQTGKIRPEPGSNYSHAAVHHGHHHGMDGFLLTVTALLLSRHLGTIRRPLLRTLTAAYLALMLVYGVTNQIEDLWIEQVVKRDWTSWQIPNVLHPSLSVAWAVMVACALAIYIAFLRPDATVIRKS
;
A
#
# COMPACT_ATOMS: atom_id res chain seq x y z
N MET A 1 -12.36 -32.13 -24.73
CA MET A 1 -11.21 -31.33 -24.27
C MET A 1 -11.51 -29.86 -24.53
N ASN A 2 -11.91 -29.10 -23.52
CA ASN A 2 -12.16 -27.67 -23.68
C ASN A 2 -10.82 -26.94 -23.81
N ALA A 3 -10.55 -26.38 -24.99
CA ALA A 3 -9.42 -25.50 -25.20
C ALA A 3 -9.54 -24.31 -24.22
N ALA A 4 -8.67 -24.30 -23.20
CA ALA A 4 -8.54 -23.17 -22.31
C ALA A 4 -8.24 -21.93 -23.16
N ARG A 5 -9.16 -20.95 -23.16
CA ARG A 5 -8.92 -19.66 -23.82
C ARG A 5 -7.56 -19.13 -23.34
N PRO A 6 -6.65 -18.72 -24.24
CA PRO A 6 -5.39 -18.11 -23.83
C PRO A 6 -5.72 -16.85 -23.00
N GLN A 7 -5.53 -16.92 -21.69
CA GLN A 7 -5.64 -15.76 -20.82
C GLN A 7 -4.67 -14.70 -21.33
N ARG A 8 -5.19 -13.50 -21.66
CA ARG A 8 -4.37 -12.36 -22.08
C ARG A 8 -3.31 -12.07 -21.01
N ALA A 9 -2.10 -12.53 -21.26
CA ALA A 9 -0.92 -12.31 -20.42
C ALA A 9 -0.44 -10.87 -20.51
N GLY A 10 -1.05 -9.98 -19.72
CA GLY A 10 -0.76 -8.55 -19.69
C GLY A 10 -0.51 -8.04 -18.28
N LEU A 11 -0.41 -6.72 -18.16
CA LEU A 11 -0.22 -5.96 -16.91
C LEU A 11 -1.47 -5.96 -16.00
N ARG A 12 -2.26 -7.04 -15.97
CA ARG A 12 -3.54 -7.11 -15.25
C ARG A 12 -3.38 -6.84 -13.76
N ASP A 13 -2.40 -7.48 -13.12
CA ASP A 13 -2.17 -7.28 -11.68
C ASP A 13 -1.71 -5.85 -11.40
N VAL A 14 -0.90 -5.26 -12.30
CA VAL A 14 -0.48 -3.85 -12.22
C VAL A 14 -1.66 -2.89 -12.40
N TYR A 15 -2.57 -3.14 -13.34
CA TYR A 15 -3.82 -2.36 -13.46
C TYR A 15 -4.71 -2.56 -12.24
N GLY A 16 -4.77 -3.76 -11.67
CA GLY A 16 -5.47 -4.04 -10.42
C GLY A 16 -4.94 -3.18 -9.27
N VAL A 17 -3.60 -3.07 -9.14
CA VAL A 17 -2.96 -2.17 -8.18
C VAL A 17 -3.42 -0.73 -8.42
N TRP A 18 -3.32 -0.21 -9.65
CA TRP A 18 -3.77 1.17 -9.93
C TRP A 18 -5.25 1.41 -9.67
N LEU A 19 -6.10 0.43 -9.97
CA LEU A 19 -7.53 0.51 -9.66
C LEU A 19 -7.77 0.56 -8.15
N LEU A 20 -7.08 -0.25 -7.35
CA LEU A 20 -7.20 -0.22 -5.88
C LEU A 20 -6.84 1.17 -5.32
N TYR A 21 -5.71 1.73 -5.75
CA TYR A 21 -5.31 3.08 -5.33
C TYR A 21 -6.27 4.16 -5.86
N GLY A 22 -6.74 4.04 -7.11
CA GLY A 22 -7.72 4.96 -7.68
C GLY A 22 -9.06 4.95 -6.93
N PHE A 23 -9.60 3.76 -6.64
CA PHE A 23 -10.83 3.61 -5.85
C PHE A 23 -10.65 4.14 -4.43
N THR A 24 -9.52 3.87 -3.79
CA THR A 24 -9.24 4.40 -2.45
C THR A 24 -9.14 5.93 -2.49
N ALA A 25 -8.43 6.51 -3.47
CA ALA A 25 -8.37 7.96 -3.63
C ALA A 25 -9.76 8.59 -3.85
N CYS A 26 -10.65 7.92 -4.59
CA CYS A 26 -12.05 8.36 -4.73
C CYS A 26 -12.84 8.25 -3.41
N ALA A 27 -12.63 7.20 -2.62
CA ALA A 27 -13.25 7.04 -1.30
C ALA A 27 -12.79 8.14 -0.34
N VAL A 28 -11.47 8.34 -0.22
CA VAL A 28 -10.84 9.44 0.53
C VAL A 28 -11.44 10.77 0.09
N PHE A 29 -11.44 11.06 -1.21
CA PHE A 29 -12.01 12.30 -1.74
C PHE A 29 -13.46 12.49 -1.33
N ALA A 30 -14.29 11.47 -1.52
CA ALA A 30 -15.71 11.55 -1.21
C ALA A 30 -15.95 11.75 0.29
N THR A 31 -15.20 11.06 1.15
CA THR A 31 -15.37 11.12 2.61
C THR A 31 -14.91 12.47 3.17
N TYR A 32 -13.74 12.95 2.75
CA TYR A 32 -13.21 14.25 3.18
C TYR A 32 -13.95 15.44 2.53
N TRP A 33 -14.69 15.21 1.44
CA TRP A 33 -15.64 16.19 0.93
C TRP A 33 -16.88 16.30 1.82
N ARG A 34 -17.50 15.16 2.13
CA ARG A 34 -18.84 15.10 2.74
C ARG A 34 -18.83 15.36 4.23
N LEU A 35 -17.79 14.91 4.93
CA LEU A 35 -17.76 14.92 6.39
C LEU A 35 -17.11 16.20 6.93
N PRO A 36 -17.61 16.71 8.07
CA PRO A 36 -17.03 17.88 8.71
C PRO A 36 -15.65 17.54 9.32
N PRO A 37 -14.65 18.46 9.30
CA PRO A 37 -13.28 18.16 9.74
C PRO A 37 -13.16 17.66 11.18
N GLN A 38 -14.11 18.00 12.06
CA GLN A 38 -14.11 17.63 13.48
C GLN A 38 -14.30 16.12 13.69
N VAL A 39 -14.89 15.41 12.72
CA VAL A 39 -15.06 13.95 12.77
C VAL A 39 -13.98 13.22 11.97
N LEU A 40 -13.04 13.97 11.39
CA LEU A 40 -11.93 13.47 10.58
C LEU A 40 -10.61 13.67 11.33
N TRP A 41 -9.58 12.92 10.92
CA TRP A 41 -8.29 12.94 11.60
C TRP A 41 -7.35 14.02 11.05
N LYS A 42 -6.95 14.95 11.93
CA LYS A 42 -5.84 15.90 11.73
C LYS A 42 -5.89 16.69 10.41
N VAL A 43 -7.10 17.04 9.98
CA VAL A 43 -7.37 17.90 8.83
C VAL A 43 -8.14 19.13 9.26
N THR A 44 -7.99 20.23 8.51
CA THR A 44 -8.71 21.49 8.77
C THR A 44 -9.66 21.87 7.64
N ASN A 45 -9.38 21.40 6.42
CA ASN A 45 -10.17 21.72 5.24
C ASN A 45 -11.43 20.84 5.12
N SER A 46 -12.46 21.37 4.46
CA SER A 46 -13.73 20.68 4.18
C SER A 46 -14.15 20.79 2.71
N GLY A 47 -15.22 20.10 2.31
CA GLY A 47 -15.77 20.18 0.96
C GLY A 47 -14.76 19.76 -0.11
N PHE A 48 -14.81 20.40 -1.28
CA PHE A 48 -13.90 20.08 -2.39
C PHE A 48 -12.43 20.12 -1.97
N VAL A 49 -12.02 21.15 -1.21
CA VAL A 49 -10.63 21.34 -0.80
C VAL A 49 -10.18 20.24 0.17
N GLY A 50 -11.02 19.86 1.13
CA GLY A 50 -10.77 18.74 2.03
C GLY A 50 -10.62 17.42 1.26
N GLY A 51 -11.57 17.13 0.37
CA GLY A 51 -11.56 15.92 -0.49
C GLY A 51 -10.33 15.84 -1.39
N ALA A 52 -10.12 16.84 -2.24
CA ALA A 52 -9.02 16.87 -3.20
C ALA A 52 -7.66 16.91 -2.50
N GLY A 53 -7.55 17.72 -1.44
CA GLY A 53 -6.34 17.84 -0.64
C GLY A 53 -5.96 16.52 0.00
N ARG A 54 -6.92 15.80 0.59
CA ARG A 54 -6.59 14.56 1.26
C ARG A 54 -6.32 13.40 0.31
N ALA A 55 -7.03 13.32 -0.82
CA ALA A 55 -6.70 12.38 -1.89
C ALA A 55 -5.28 12.64 -2.44
N PHE A 56 -4.89 13.90 -2.59
CA PHE A 56 -3.54 14.30 -3.01
C PHE A 56 -2.46 13.86 -2.02
N VAL A 57 -2.67 14.06 -0.71
CA VAL A 57 -1.74 13.58 0.32
C VAL A 57 -1.67 12.05 0.34
N PHE A 58 -2.78 11.34 0.18
CA PHE A 58 -2.81 9.87 0.07
C PHE A 58 -1.96 9.37 -1.11
N LEU A 59 -2.12 9.96 -2.29
CA LEU A 59 -1.32 9.61 -3.47
C LEU A 59 0.18 9.86 -3.26
N SER A 60 0.54 10.82 -2.41
CA SER A 60 1.94 11.11 -2.10
C SER A 60 2.61 10.14 -1.13
N PHE A 61 1.86 9.19 -0.56
CA PHE A 61 2.37 8.20 0.40
C PHE A 61 2.34 6.77 -0.16
N SER A 62 1.32 5.98 0.17
CA SER A 62 1.28 4.56 -0.17
C SER A 62 1.23 4.31 -1.68
N ALA A 63 0.58 5.18 -2.46
CA ALA A 63 0.61 5.08 -3.92
C ALA A 63 2.02 5.35 -4.49
N ALA A 64 2.79 6.26 -3.89
CA ALA A 64 4.18 6.52 -4.29
C ALA A 64 5.08 5.30 -4.01
N LEU A 65 4.90 4.63 -2.87
CA LEU A 65 5.61 3.38 -2.57
C LEU A 65 5.21 2.26 -3.55
N ALA A 66 3.92 2.08 -3.83
CA ALA A 66 3.46 1.13 -4.84
C ALA A 66 4.03 1.42 -6.24
N ALA A 67 4.11 2.71 -6.62
CA ALA A 67 4.65 3.14 -7.89
C ALA A 67 6.09 2.66 -8.09
N VAL A 68 6.94 2.72 -7.06
CA VAL A 68 8.33 2.22 -7.12
C VAL A 68 8.39 0.74 -7.54
N ALA A 69 7.52 -0.09 -6.99
CA ALA A 69 7.45 -1.51 -7.37
C ALA A 69 6.95 -1.69 -8.81
N VAL A 70 5.95 -0.91 -9.22
CA VAL A 70 5.39 -0.94 -10.59
C VAL A 70 6.45 -0.55 -11.63
N LEU A 71 7.25 0.49 -11.35
CA LEU A 71 8.28 1.02 -12.25
C LEU A 71 9.24 -0.09 -12.73
N ALA A 72 9.71 -0.94 -11.82
CA ALA A 72 10.61 -2.03 -12.17
C ALA A 72 9.99 -3.02 -13.17
N ILE A 73 8.70 -3.32 -13.04
CA ILE A 73 7.99 -4.23 -13.95
C ILE A 73 7.79 -3.58 -15.32
N VAL A 74 7.31 -2.34 -15.37
CA VAL A 74 6.96 -1.68 -16.63
C VAL A 74 8.19 -1.31 -17.46
N VAL A 75 9.29 -0.92 -16.82
CA VAL A 75 10.57 -0.65 -17.50
C VAL A 75 11.13 -1.93 -18.12
N ASP A 76 11.10 -3.05 -17.40
CA ASP A 76 11.50 -4.34 -17.96
C ASP A 76 10.62 -4.76 -19.15
N ARG A 77 9.32 -4.46 -19.11
CA ARG A 77 8.41 -4.73 -20.24
C ARG A 77 8.73 -3.91 -21.47
N LEU A 78 9.05 -2.64 -21.29
CA LEU A 78 9.33 -1.71 -22.39
C LEU A 78 10.71 -1.95 -23.00
N ALA A 79 11.71 -2.25 -22.18
CA ALA A 79 13.12 -2.38 -22.61
C ALA A 79 13.60 -1.19 -23.45
N ASP A 80 13.12 0.02 -23.11
CA ASP A 80 13.35 1.27 -23.82
C ASP A 80 14.11 2.25 -22.92
N ARG A 81 15.15 2.90 -23.47
CA ARG A 81 16.03 3.81 -22.71
C ARG A 81 15.31 5.08 -22.24
N ARG A 82 14.32 5.58 -22.98
CA ARG A 82 13.51 6.73 -22.55
C ARG A 82 12.62 6.34 -21.39
N ALA A 83 12.04 5.13 -21.43
CA ALA A 83 11.26 4.60 -20.31
C ALA A 83 12.10 4.44 -19.04
N GLU A 84 13.35 3.99 -19.17
CA GLU A 84 14.31 3.93 -18.05
C GLU A 84 14.58 5.30 -17.43
N LEU A 85 14.85 6.32 -18.27
CA LEU A 85 15.11 7.68 -17.78
C LEU A 85 13.90 8.26 -17.05
N ILE A 86 12.69 8.12 -17.63
CA ILE A 86 11.45 8.57 -16.99
C ILE A 86 11.22 7.81 -15.68
N ALA A 87 11.51 6.51 -15.63
CA ALA A 87 11.37 5.72 -14.42
C ALA A 87 12.37 6.11 -13.32
N ILE A 88 13.60 6.48 -13.67
CA ILE A 88 14.57 7.01 -12.70
C ILE A 88 14.06 8.32 -12.11
N VAL A 89 13.54 9.23 -12.93
CA VAL A 89 12.93 10.48 -12.47
C VAL A 89 11.72 10.19 -11.58
N ALA A 90 10.82 9.30 -12.02
CA ALA A 90 9.65 8.91 -11.25
C ALA A 90 10.01 8.26 -9.91
N LEU A 91 11.06 7.42 -9.87
CA LEU A 91 11.59 6.82 -8.66
C LEU A 91 12.11 7.88 -7.69
N ALA A 92 12.94 8.82 -8.17
CA ALA A 92 13.47 9.90 -7.34
C ALA A 92 12.34 10.79 -6.78
N LEU A 93 11.34 11.09 -7.60
CA LEU A 93 10.16 11.83 -7.20
C LEU A 93 9.31 11.07 -6.18
N CYS A 94 9.04 9.77 -6.38
CA CYS A 94 8.32 8.96 -5.39
C CYS A 94 9.07 8.86 -4.06
N ALA A 95 10.41 8.75 -4.11
CA ALA A 95 11.25 8.64 -2.92
C ALA A 95 11.19 9.87 -1.99
N THR A 96 10.70 11.03 -2.47
CA THR A 96 10.52 12.21 -1.62
C THR A 96 9.55 11.95 -0.48
N VAL A 97 8.69 10.94 -0.58
CA VAL A 97 7.81 10.48 0.52
C VAL A 97 8.56 10.23 1.83
N ALA A 98 9.82 9.79 1.75
CA ALA A 98 10.65 9.50 2.91
C ALA A 98 11.33 10.74 3.51
N ILE A 99 11.22 11.90 2.87
CA ILE A 99 11.81 13.15 3.37
C ILE A 99 10.98 13.63 4.58
N PRO A 100 11.64 13.92 5.73
CA PRO A 100 10.95 14.45 6.91
C PRO A 100 10.10 15.69 6.58
N GLY A 101 8.86 15.71 7.07
CA GLY A 101 7.92 16.82 6.84
C GLY A 101 7.06 16.71 5.58
N VAL A 102 7.37 15.80 4.65
CA VAL A 102 6.48 15.51 3.50
C VAL A 102 5.21 14.82 3.99
N GLN A 103 5.38 13.76 4.77
CA GLN A 103 4.31 13.11 5.52
C GLN A 103 4.39 13.56 6.98
N THR A 104 3.25 13.93 7.57
CA THR A 104 3.18 14.34 8.98
C THR A 104 1.86 13.89 9.56
N GLU A 105 1.88 12.86 10.41
CA GLU A 105 0.68 12.26 11.00
C GLU A 105 -0.17 13.28 11.77
N SER A 106 0.46 14.29 12.37
CA SER A 106 -0.21 15.35 13.13
C SER A 106 -0.83 16.45 12.26
N HIS A 107 -0.55 16.48 10.95
CA HIS A 107 -1.09 17.50 10.04
C HIS A 107 -1.17 16.97 8.60
N LEU A 108 -2.38 16.59 8.20
CA LEU A 108 -2.67 15.85 6.97
C LEU A 108 -3.33 16.70 5.86
N ASP A 109 -3.35 18.02 6.02
CA ASP A 109 -3.74 18.93 4.93
C ASP A 109 -2.66 18.92 3.82
N PRO A 110 -3.05 19.18 2.55
CA PRO A 110 -2.13 19.15 1.42
C PRO A 110 -1.00 20.18 1.54
N LYS A 111 0.22 19.76 1.22
CA LYS A 111 1.41 20.61 1.19
C LYS A 111 2.06 20.53 -0.18
N TRP A 112 2.76 21.60 -0.57
CA TRP A 112 3.60 21.58 -1.78
C TRP A 112 4.67 20.49 -1.74
N ALA A 113 5.11 20.12 -0.54
CA ALA A 113 6.06 19.03 -0.31
C ALA A 113 5.53 17.64 -0.77
N ASN A 114 4.21 17.45 -0.90
CA ASN A 114 3.62 16.22 -1.42
C ASN A 114 3.68 16.13 -2.96
N LEU A 115 3.81 17.26 -3.66
CA LEU A 115 3.71 17.34 -5.12
C LEU A 115 4.72 16.46 -5.86
N PRO A 116 6.02 16.40 -5.48
CA PRO A 116 6.98 15.57 -6.17
C PRO A 116 6.55 14.10 -6.22
N ALA A 117 6.16 13.52 -5.08
CA ALA A 117 5.72 12.13 -5.00
C ALA A 117 4.49 11.87 -5.89
N VAL A 118 3.52 12.78 -5.91
CA VAL A 118 2.33 12.67 -6.78
C VAL A 118 2.71 12.70 -8.26
N ILE A 119 3.65 13.57 -8.66
CA ILE A 119 4.16 13.58 -10.04
C ILE A 119 4.84 12.25 -10.37
N GLY A 120 5.62 11.69 -9.44
CA GLY A 120 6.22 10.37 -9.59
C GLY A 120 5.18 9.27 -9.85
N VAL A 121 4.06 9.27 -9.11
CA VAL A 121 2.93 8.35 -9.33
C VAL A 121 2.31 8.53 -10.72
N VAL A 122 2.06 9.77 -11.14
CA VAL A 122 1.50 10.06 -12.48
C VAL A 122 2.41 9.56 -13.60
N LEU A 123 3.73 9.75 -13.47
CA LEU A 123 4.71 9.20 -14.42
C LEU A 123 4.68 7.67 -14.44
N ALA A 124 4.58 7.01 -13.28
CA ALA A 124 4.47 5.55 -13.21
C ALA A 124 3.19 5.01 -13.85
N VAL A 125 2.05 5.71 -13.69
CA VAL A 125 0.80 5.39 -14.41
C VAL A 125 0.99 5.55 -15.91
N GLY A 126 1.59 6.66 -16.36
CA GLY A 126 1.89 6.90 -17.79
C GLY A 126 2.79 5.81 -18.39
N LEU A 127 3.85 5.41 -17.67
CA LEU A 127 4.71 4.29 -18.06
C LEU A 127 3.96 2.95 -18.10
N THR A 128 3.01 2.74 -17.18
CA THR A 128 2.16 1.55 -17.19
C THR A 128 1.27 1.51 -18.43
N VAL A 129 0.65 2.63 -18.81
CA VAL A 129 -0.14 2.74 -20.05
C VAL A 129 0.74 2.46 -21.27
N TRP A 130 1.92 3.10 -21.34
CA TRP A 130 2.86 2.86 -22.44
C TRP A 130 3.29 1.39 -22.52
N ALA A 131 3.62 0.76 -21.38
CA ALA A 131 3.96 -0.66 -21.32
C ALA A 131 2.78 -1.57 -21.71
N GLY A 132 1.55 -1.18 -21.44
CA GLY A 132 0.36 -1.90 -21.92
C GLY A 132 0.18 -1.87 -23.43
N LEU A 133 0.53 -0.75 -24.06
CA LEU A 133 0.39 -0.53 -25.50
C LEU A 133 1.54 -1.09 -26.33
N ARG A 134 2.78 -0.98 -25.82
CA ARG A 134 4.02 -1.26 -26.56
C ARG A 134 4.91 -2.31 -25.90
N GLY A 135 4.70 -2.57 -24.62
CA GLY A 135 5.54 -3.46 -23.84
C GLY A 135 5.35 -4.92 -24.21
N ARG A 136 6.39 -5.69 -23.93
CA ARG A 136 6.38 -7.12 -24.17
C ARG A 136 5.37 -7.83 -23.26
N ARG A 137 4.72 -8.88 -23.78
CA ARG A 137 3.85 -9.74 -22.97
C ARG A 137 4.67 -10.64 -22.05
N GLY A 138 4.16 -10.86 -20.84
CA GLY A 138 4.74 -11.77 -19.86
C GLY A 138 3.64 -12.44 -19.07
N LEU A 139 3.65 -13.77 -19.03
CA LEU A 139 2.76 -14.57 -18.19
C LEU A 139 3.37 -14.65 -16.79
N PRO A 140 2.65 -14.19 -15.74
CA PRO A 140 3.03 -14.49 -14.37
C PRO A 140 3.22 -16.00 -14.21
N ARG A 141 4.34 -16.39 -13.58
CA ARG A 141 4.63 -17.79 -13.25
C ARG A 141 4.58 -17.93 -11.74
N THR A 142 3.59 -18.64 -11.24
CA THR A 142 3.37 -18.85 -9.82
C THR A 142 3.25 -20.35 -9.52
N SER A 143 3.65 -20.74 -8.31
CA SER A 143 3.38 -22.08 -7.79
C SER A 143 2.02 -22.10 -7.09
N ARG A 144 1.36 -23.26 -7.06
CA ARG A 144 0.08 -23.43 -6.35
C ARG A 144 0.20 -23.05 -4.87
N ALA A 145 1.29 -23.44 -4.21
CA ALA A 145 1.56 -23.07 -2.82
C ALA A 145 1.71 -21.56 -2.65
N GLY A 146 2.43 -20.89 -3.57
CA GLY A 146 2.57 -19.44 -3.55
C GLY A 146 1.24 -18.71 -3.78
N ASP A 147 0.37 -19.22 -4.63
CA ASP A 147 -0.95 -18.64 -4.86
C ASP A 147 -1.88 -18.82 -3.65
N ILE A 148 -1.85 -19.99 -2.99
CA ILE A 148 -2.56 -20.21 -1.72
C ILE A 148 -2.05 -19.23 -0.67
N ALA A 149 -0.74 -19.07 -0.51
CA ALA A 149 -0.16 -18.14 0.44
C ALA A 149 -0.63 -16.69 0.18
N ARG A 150 -0.64 -16.24 -1.08
CA ARG A 150 -1.16 -14.91 -1.45
C ARG A 150 -2.64 -14.75 -1.10
N LEU A 151 -3.46 -15.77 -1.36
CA LEU A 151 -4.88 -15.73 -1.04
C LEU A 151 -5.14 -15.71 0.46
N VAL A 152 -4.40 -16.50 1.24
CA VAL A 152 -4.53 -16.54 2.70
C VAL A 152 -4.08 -15.21 3.31
N VAL A 153 -2.87 -14.74 2.97
CA VAL A 153 -2.34 -13.48 3.52
C VAL A 153 -3.19 -12.30 3.07
N GLY A 154 -3.56 -12.24 1.79
CA GLY A 154 -4.43 -11.19 1.26
C GLY A 154 -5.83 -11.22 1.86
N GLY A 155 -6.40 -12.40 2.07
CA GLY A 155 -7.72 -12.57 2.69
C GLY A 155 -7.75 -12.16 4.16
N LEU A 156 -6.72 -12.55 4.93
CA LEU A 156 -6.55 -12.11 6.31
C LEU A 156 -6.35 -10.59 6.40
N SER A 157 -5.47 -10.04 5.55
CA SER A 157 -5.23 -8.60 5.48
C SER A 157 -6.52 -7.84 5.09
N LEU A 158 -7.32 -8.35 4.15
CA LEU A 158 -8.61 -7.76 3.81
C LEU A 158 -9.61 -7.81 4.97
N PHE A 159 -9.69 -8.93 5.67
CA PHE A 159 -10.57 -9.07 6.83
C PHE A 159 -10.24 -8.03 7.91
N PHE A 160 -8.96 -7.87 8.24
CA PHE A 160 -8.51 -6.87 9.23
C PHE A 160 -8.49 -5.44 8.68
N ALA A 161 -8.59 -5.25 7.36
CA ALA A 161 -8.78 -3.93 6.75
C ALA A 161 -10.25 -3.46 6.78
N SER A 162 -11.20 -4.33 7.12
CA SER A 162 -12.62 -3.98 7.10
C SER A 162 -13.00 -2.74 7.92
N PRO A 163 -12.49 -2.48 9.16
CA PRO A 163 -12.77 -1.22 9.85
C PRO A 163 -12.28 0.00 9.06
N TYR A 164 -11.10 -0.08 8.44
CA TYR A 164 -10.53 1.02 7.67
C TYR A 164 -11.30 1.27 6.37
N ILE A 165 -11.74 0.21 5.69
CA ILE A 165 -12.58 0.33 4.50
C ILE A 165 -13.91 1.03 4.86
N ALA A 166 -14.51 0.68 6.01
CA ALA A 166 -15.72 1.35 6.47
C ALA A 166 -15.44 2.83 6.81
N ALA A 167 -14.36 3.12 7.54
CA ALA A 167 -13.93 4.48 7.89
C ALA A 167 -13.68 5.35 6.65
N GLU A 168 -13.03 4.81 5.62
CA GLU A 168 -12.74 5.45 4.34
C GLU A 168 -13.99 5.80 3.54
N LEU A 169 -15.08 5.06 3.76
CA LEU A 169 -16.38 5.33 3.14
C LEU A 169 -17.25 6.26 4.01
N GLY A 170 -16.85 6.52 5.25
CA GLY A 170 -17.58 7.33 6.23
C GLY A 170 -18.60 6.54 7.03
N PHE A 171 -18.36 5.26 7.27
CA PHE A 171 -19.24 4.36 8.04
C PHE A 171 -18.54 3.76 9.26
N PHE A 172 -19.35 3.32 10.21
CA PHE A 172 -18.93 2.46 11.31
C PHE A 172 -19.47 1.03 11.09
N LEU A 173 -18.84 0.05 11.72
CA LEU A 173 -19.23 -1.36 11.67
C LEU A 173 -20.10 -1.83 12.83
N ASP A 174 -20.36 -0.98 13.86
CA ASP A 174 -21.06 -1.37 15.10
C ASP A 174 -22.41 -2.08 14.87
N GLY A 175 -23.12 -1.74 13.79
CA GLY A 175 -24.41 -2.34 13.41
C GLY A 175 -24.35 -3.43 12.34
N VAL A 176 -23.16 -3.79 11.84
CA VAL A 176 -23.01 -4.78 10.76
C VAL A 176 -22.95 -6.19 11.38
N PRO A 177 -23.84 -7.12 10.99
CA PRO A 177 -23.83 -8.48 11.52
C PRO A 177 -22.45 -9.13 11.40
N VAL A 178 -22.04 -9.84 12.46
CA VAL A 178 -20.69 -10.44 12.63
C VAL A 178 -19.57 -9.41 12.77
N LEU A 179 -19.42 -8.46 11.85
CA LEU A 179 -18.31 -7.49 11.89
C LEU A 179 -18.40 -6.55 13.10
N GLY A 180 -19.59 -6.07 13.47
CA GLY A 180 -19.80 -5.24 14.66
C GLY A 180 -19.61 -5.97 15.98
N TRP A 181 -19.54 -7.31 15.97
CA TRP A 181 -19.15 -8.10 17.15
C TRP A 181 -17.64 -8.19 17.31
N ILE A 182 -16.91 -8.10 16.19
CA ILE A 182 -15.46 -8.29 16.13
C ILE A 182 -14.75 -6.93 16.27
N PHE A 183 -15.21 -5.93 15.53
CA PHE A 183 -14.60 -4.61 15.44
C PHE A 183 -15.38 -3.56 16.22
N GLN A 184 -14.67 -2.79 17.03
CA GLN A 184 -15.19 -1.63 17.76
C GLN A 184 -14.81 -0.41 16.95
N THR A 185 -15.78 0.26 16.34
CA THR A 185 -15.54 1.40 15.44
C THR A 185 -16.07 2.71 16.01
N GLY A 186 -17.38 2.90 16.15
CA GLY A 186 -18.02 4.17 16.48
C GLY A 186 -18.00 4.53 17.96
N LYS A 187 -17.63 3.60 18.85
CA LYS A 187 -17.52 3.87 20.29
C LYS A 187 -16.44 4.91 20.56
N ILE A 188 -16.78 5.98 21.29
CA ILE A 188 -15.81 7.02 21.68
C ILE A 188 -14.83 6.46 22.71
N ARG A 189 -13.53 6.66 22.44
CA ARG A 189 -12.41 6.19 23.26
C ARG A 189 -11.34 7.28 23.40
N PRO A 190 -10.60 7.31 24.52
CA PRO A 190 -9.41 8.16 24.64
C PRO A 190 -8.38 7.78 23.58
N GLU A 191 -7.78 8.79 22.96
CA GLU A 191 -6.73 8.59 21.97
C GLU A 191 -5.37 8.49 22.69
N PRO A 192 -4.65 7.35 22.59
CA PRO A 192 -3.43 7.12 23.35
C PRO A 192 -2.38 8.23 23.15
N GLY A 193 -1.79 8.70 24.26
CA GLY A 193 -0.79 9.77 24.21
C GLY A 193 -1.34 11.17 23.90
N SER A 194 -2.66 11.35 23.93
CA SER A 194 -3.30 12.65 23.68
C SER A 194 -4.41 12.96 24.68
N ASN A 195 -4.81 14.24 24.74
CA ASN A 195 -5.84 14.73 25.68
C ASN A 195 -7.24 14.83 25.05
N TYR A 196 -7.52 14.08 23.99
CA TYR A 196 -8.85 14.06 23.36
C TYR A 196 -9.37 12.65 23.18
N SER A 197 -10.67 12.54 22.94
CA SER A 197 -11.33 11.27 22.61
C SER A 197 -11.95 11.37 21.23
N HIS A 198 -11.95 10.26 20.51
CA HIS A 198 -12.58 10.15 19.21
C HIS A 198 -13.21 8.76 19.06
N ALA A 199 -13.88 8.49 17.94
CA ALA A 199 -14.33 7.13 17.67
C ALA A 199 -13.12 6.17 17.67
N ALA A 200 -13.32 4.94 18.17
CA ALA A 200 -12.28 3.94 18.26
C ALA A 200 -11.55 3.75 16.93
N VAL A 201 -12.34 3.74 15.84
CA VAL A 201 -11.87 3.94 14.46
C VAL A 201 -12.56 5.19 13.93
N HIS A 202 -11.83 6.29 13.78
CA HIS A 202 -12.38 7.54 13.26
C HIS A 202 -12.73 7.44 11.77
N HIS A 203 -13.58 8.32 11.25
CA HIS A 203 -13.80 8.38 9.81
C HIS A 203 -12.59 8.95 9.07
N GLY A 204 -12.48 8.59 7.79
CA GLY A 204 -11.40 9.01 6.93
C GLY A 204 -10.30 7.95 6.79
N HIS A 205 -9.12 8.43 6.40
CA HIS A 205 -8.01 7.60 5.98
C HIS A 205 -7.12 7.22 7.16
N HIS A 206 -6.68 5.97 7.16
CA HIS A 206 -5.91 5.33 8.23
C HIS A 206 -4.64 4.70 7.64
N HIS A 207 -3.53 4.75 8.36
CA HIS A 207 -2.30 4.08 7.90
C HIS A 207 -2.45 2.55 7.91
N GLY A 208 -3.43 2.00 8.64
CA GLY A 208 -3.83 0.60 8.50
C GLY A 208 -4.41 0.27 7.12
N MET A 209 -5.08 1.22 6.46
CA MET A 209 -5.50 1.09 5.05
C MET A 209 -4.30 1.13 4.10
N ASP A 210 -3.34 2.02 4.35
CA ASP A 210 -2.08 2.02 3.61
C ASP A 210 -1.35 0.68 3.74
N GLY A 211 -1.33 0.13 4.96
CA GLY A 211 -0.77 -1.18 5.25
C GLY A 211 -1.40 -2.31 4.42
N PHE A 212 -2.72 -2.33 4.34
CA PHE A 212 -3.48 -3.24 3.47
C PHE A 212 -3.11 -3.07 1.99
N LEU A 213 -3.12 -1.84 1.48
CA LEU A 213 -2.85 -1.55 0.07
C LEU A 213 -1.43 -1.97 -0.34
N LEU A 214 -0.44 -1.70 0.51
CA LEU A 214 0.95 -2.10 0.28
C LEU A 214 1.13 -3.62 0.36
N THR A 215 0.44 -4.28 1.31
CA THR A 215 0.41 -5.74 1.43
C THR A 215 -0.12 -6.38 0.15
N VAL A 216 -1.32 -5.97 -0.30
CA VAL A 216 -1.94 -6.51 -1.52
C VAL A 216 -1.09 -6.18 -2.75
N THR A 217 -0.50 -4.99 -2.82
CA THR A 217 0.43 -4.61 -3.90
C THR A 217 1.62 -5.56 -3.95
N ALA A 218 2.26 -5.82 -2.82
CA ALA A 218 3.39 -6.74 -2.76
C ALA A 218 3.01 -8.16 -3.20
N LEU A 219 1.87 -8.67 -2.73
CA LEU A 219 1.35 -9.99 -3.09
C LEU A 219 1.04 -10.10 -4.59
N LEU A 220 0.34 -9.13 -5.16
CA LEU A 220 0.00 -9.07 -6.58
C LEU A 220 1.26 -8.97 -7.45
N LEU A 221 2.15 -8.03 -7.16
CA LEU A 221 3.33 -7.76 -7.98
C LEU A 221 4.40 -8.84 -7.84
N SER A 222 4.45 -9.60 -6.73
CA SER A 222 5.37 -10.72 -6.57
C SER A 222 5.20 -11.81 -7.65
N ARG A 223 4.01 -11.92 -8.24
CA ARG A 223 3.70 -12.87 -9.34
C ARG A 223 4.47 -12.55 -10.62
N HIS A 224 4.95 -11.31 -10.76
CA HIS A 224 5.70 -10.85 -11.92
C HIS A 224 7.21 -11.03 -11.79
N LEU A 225 7.76 -11.41 -10.63
CA LEU A 225 9.21 -11.54 -10.44
C LEU A 225 9.87 -12.46 -11.48
N GLY A 226 9.27 -13.62 -11.74
CA GLY A 226 9.78 -14.57 -12.73
C GLY A 226 9.74 -14.07 -14.19
N THR A 227 9.06 -12.96 -14.44
CA THR A 227 8.93 -12.37 -15.79
C THR A 227 9.97 -11.28 -16.07
N ILE A 228 10.59 -10.72 -15.03
CA ILE A 228 11.62 -9.68 -15.14
C ILE A 228 12.89 -10.30 -15.72
N ARG A 229 13.41 -9.82 -16.86
CA ARG A 229 14.56 -10.41 -17.55
C ARG A 229 15.89 -10.04 -16.93
N ARG A 230 16.03 -8.81 -16.44
CA ARG A 230 17.28 -8.29 -15.87
C ARG A 230 17.52 -8.86 -14.47
N PRO A 231 18.60 -9.64 -14.23
CA PRO A 231 18.80 -10.31 -12.95
C PRO A 231 18.88 -9.36 -11.76
N LEU A 232 19.65 -8.28 -11.89
CA LEU A 232 19.77 -7.28 -10.82
C LEU A 232 18.42 -6.62 -10.51
N LEU A 233 17.69 -6.19 -11.54
CA LEU A 233 16.36 -5.57 -11.36
C LEU A 233 15.39 -6.55 -10.69
N ARG A 234 15.42 -7.83 -11.07
CA ARG A 234 14.59 -8.88 -10.45
C ARG A 234 14.91 -9.02 -8.97
N THR A 235 16.19 -9.10 -8.60
CA THR A 235 16.65 -9.19 -7.21
C THR A 235 16.23 -7.98 -6.39
N LEU A 236 16.48 -6.76 -6.90
CA LEU A 236 16.09 -5.53 -6.22
C LEU A 236 14.57 -5.42 -6.07
N THR A 237 13.81 -5.80 -7.09
CA THR A 237 12.35 -5.84 -7.03
C THR A 237 11.87 -6.85 -5.99
N ALA A 238 12.45 -8.06 -5.95
CA ALA A 238 12.10 -9.07 -4.96
C ALA A 238 12.37 -8.60 -3.53
N ALA A 239 13.52 -7.98 -3.29
CA ALA A 239 13.86 -7.40 -1.99
C ALA A 239 12.90 -6.26 -1.61
N TYR A 240 12.58 -5.37 -2.55
CA TYR A 240 11.65 -4.26 -2.32
C TYR A 240 10.23 -4.75 -2.03
N LEU A 241 9.73 -5.75 -2.77
CA LEU A 241 8.41 -6.34 -2.51
C LEU A 241 8.36 -7.07 -1.16
N ALA A 242 9.45 -7.72 -0.74
CA ALA A 242 9.52 -8.33 0.59
C ALA A 242 9.44 -7.24 1.68
N LEU A 243 10.19 -6.14 1.51
CA LEU A 243 10.12 -5.00 2.42
C LEU A 243 8.74 -4.37 2.44
N MET A 244 8.14 -4.12 1.27
CA MET A 244 6.78 -3.57 1.15
C MET A 244 5.74 -4.46 1.81
N LEU A 245 5.84 -5.78 1.66
CA LEU A 245 4.94 -6.73 2.30
C LEU A 245 5.00 -6.62 3.82
N VAL A 246 6.22 -6.68 4.38
CA VAL A 246 6.41 -6.62 5.83
C VAL A 246 6.04 -5.23 6.37
N TYR A 247 6.45 -4.17 5.69
CA TYR A 247 6.08 -2.80 6.05
C TYR A 247 4.57 -2.60 6.03
N GLY A 248 3.88 -3.10 5.00
CA GLY A 248 2.43 -3.02 4.90
C GLY A 248 1.74 -3.75 6.04
N VAL A 249 2.13 -5.00 6.31
CA VAL A 249 1.58 -5.81 7.40
C VAL A 249 1.85 -5.17 8.76
N THR A 250 3.05 -4.64 9.00
CA THR A 250 3.37 -4.00 10.29
C THR A 250 2.52 -2.76 10.54
N ASN A 251 2.36 -1.87 9.56
CA ASN A 251 1.48 -0.70 9.72
C ASN A 251 0.02 -1.11 9.93
N GLN A 252 -0.46 -2.13 9.23
CA GLN A 252 -1.82 -2.64 9.44
C GLN A 252 -2.02 -3.22 10.84
N ILE A 253 -1.05 -4.00 11.33
CA ILE A 253 -1.13 -4.61 12.66
C ILE A 253 -1.02 -3.54 13.76
N GLU A 254 -0.14 -2.55 13.59
CA GLU A 254 0.05 -1.48 14.57
C GLU A 254 -1.21 -0.63 14.74
N ASP A 255 -1.85 -0.22 13.64
CA ASP A 255 -3.10 0.52 13.68
C ASP A 255 -4.23 -0.32 14.31
N LEU A 256 -4.33 -1.60 13.90
CA LEU A 256 -5.32 -2.53 14.44
C LEU A 256 -5.13 -2.75 15.94
N TRP A 257 -3.88 -2.83 16.38
CA TRP A 257 -3.54 -2.98 17.79
C TRP A 257 -3.97 -1.76 18.59
N ILE A 258 -3.68 -0.56 18.10
CA ILE A 258 -4.09 0.69 18.75
C ILE A 258 -5.62 0.74 18.87
N GLU A 259 -6.34 0.54 17.78
CA GLU A 259 -7.78 0.77 17.74
C GLU A 259 -8.61 -0.34 18.38
N GLN A 260 -8.17 -1.60 18.24
CA GLN A 260 -8.94 -2.77 18.66
C GLN A 260 -8.45 -3.40 19.96
N VAL A 261 -7.23 -3.08 20.43
CA VAL A 261 -6.67 -3.63 21.67
C VAL A 261 -6.44 -2.51 22.69
N VAL A 262 -5.67 -1.48 22.34
CA VAL A 262 -5.32 -0.40 23.29
C VAL A 262 -6.53 0.45 23.63
N LYS A 263 -7.28 0.94 22.64
CA LYS A 263 -8.52 1.71 22.86
C LYS A 263 -9.66 0.89 23.49
N ARG A 264 -9.50 -0.43 23.67
CA ARG A 264 -10.41 -1.28 24.46
C ARG A 264 -9.98 -1.46 25.90
N ASP A 265 -8.89 -0.82 26.31
CA ASP A 265 -8.31 -0.92 27.64
C ASP A 265 -7.84 -2.34 27.98
N TRP A 266 -7.53 -3.17 26.97
CA TRP A 266 -6.99 -4.52 27.18
C TRP A 266 -5.51 -4.48 27.56
N THR A 267 -4.81 -3.43 27.14
CA THR A 267 -3.41 -3.15 27.49
C THR A 267 -3.11 -1.66 27.24
N SER A 268 -2.10 -1.13 27.92
CA SER A 268 -1.53 0.20 27.65
C SER A 268 -0.32 0.15 26.72
N TRP A 269 0.20 -1.05 26.42
CA TRP A 269 1.36 -1.22 25.56
C TRP A 269 1.00 -1.03 24.08
N GLN A 270 1.77 -0.19 23.39
CA GLN A 270 1.61 0.09 21.96
C GLN A 270 2.74 -0.55 21.16
N ILE A 271 2.41 -1.05 19.96
CA ILE A 271 3.43 -1.47 19.00
C ILE A 271 4.19 -0.22 18.56
N PRO A 272 5.54 -0.24 18.52
CA PRO A 272 6.29 0.92 18.05
C PRO A 272 5.93 1.30 16.62
N ASN A 273 5.64 2.57 16.39
CA ASN A 273 5.36 3.13 15.07
C ASN A 273 6.58 2.93 14.13
N VAL A 274 6.31 2.39 12.95
CA VAL A 274 7.29 2.21 11.87
C VAL A 274 6.92 2.97 10.61
N LEU A 275 5.97 3.92 10.68
CA LEU A 275 5.50 4.66 9.52
C LEU A 275 6.65 5.44 8.88
N HIS A 276 7.48 6.09 9.70
CA HIS A 276 8.63 6.87 9.26
C HIS A 276 9.95 6.12 9.46
N PRO A 277 10.85 6.10 8.46
CA PRO A 277 12.20 5.56 8.60
C PRO A 277 12.93 6.13 9.82
N SER A 278 13.42 5.25 10.71
CA SER A 278 14.20 5.63 11.88
C SER A 278 15.26 4.58 12.22
N LEU A 279 16.34 5.01 12.89
CA LEU A 279 17.34 4.10 13.46
C LEU A 279 16.81 3.53 14.78
N SER A 280 15.83 2.64 14.70
CA SER A 280 15.18 2.02 15.86
C SER A 280 15.19 0.49 15.80
N VAL A 281 15.03 -0.16 16.95
CA VAL A 281 14.92 -1.63 17.05
C VAL A 281 13.72 -2.13 16.24
N ALA A 282 12.60 -1.41 16.26
CA ALA A 282 11.41 -1.78 15.50
C ALA A 282 11.68 -1.83 13.99
N TRP A 283 12.35 -0.80 13.45
CA TRP A 283 12.78 -0.80 12.05
C TRP A 283 13.79 -1.90 11.73
N ALA A 284 14.75 -2.16 12.61
CA ALA A 284 15.72 -3.24 12.43
C ALA A 284 15.04 -4.62 12.37
N VAL A 285 14.08 -4.89 13.26
CA VAL A 285 13.28 -6.12 13.27
C VAL A 285 12.45 -6.23 11.99
N MET A 286 11.79 -5.16 11.57
CA MET A 286 11.01 -5.13 10.34
C MET A 286 11.87 -5.44 9.10
N VAL A 287 13.06 -4.83 8.99
CA VAL A 287 14.01 -5.11 7.90
C VAL A 287 14.52 -6.55 7.97
N ALA A 288 14.79 -7.09 9.17
CA ALA A 288 15.18 -8.49 9.34
C ALA A 288 14.08 -9.46 8.89
N CYS A 289 12.82 -9.20 9.24
CA CYS A 289 11.67 -9.96 8.75
C CYS A 289 11.54 -9.88 7.22
N ALA A 290 11.72 -8.69 6.62
CA ALA A 290 11.72 -8.52 5.17
C ALA A 290 12.84 -9.33 4.51
N LEU A 291 14.04 -9.32 5.07
CA LEU A 291 15.16 -10.13 4.59
C LEU A 291 14.85 -11.64 4.68
N ALA A 292 14.23 -12.09 5.78
CA ALA A 292 13.79 -13.48 5.93
C ALA A 292 12.77 -13.87 4.86
N ILE A 293 11.75 -13.03 4.60
CA ILE A 293 10.77 -13.25 3.53
C ILE A 293 11.43 -13.29 2.16
N TYR A 294 12.36 -12.36 1.89
CA TYR A 294 13.11 -12.35 0.65
C TYR A 294 13.88 -13.67 0.47
N ILE A 295 14.67 -14.09 1.45
CA ILE A 295 15.49 -15.31 1.37
C ILE A 295 14.62 -16.56 1.22
N ALA A 296 13.54 -16.66 2.00
CA ALA A 296 12.72 -17.86 2.07
C ALA A 296 11.75 -18.02 0.89
N PHE A 297 11.23 -16.92 0.33
CA PHE A 297 10.09 -16.98 -0.60
C PHE A 297 10.28 -16.24 -1.93
N LEU A 298 11.06 -15.16 -1.97
CA LEU A 298 11.13 -14.29 -3.16
C LEU A 298 12.49 -14.27 -3.86
N ARG A 299 13.52 -14.85 -3.25
CA ARG A 299 14.86 -14.91 -3.81
C ARG A 299 14.82 -15.65 -5.15
N PRO A 300 15.35 -15.06 -6.24
CA PRO A 300 15.44 -15.75 -7.51
C PRO A 300 16.38 -16.96 -7.40
N ASP A 301 15.88 -18.17 -7.68
CA ASP A 301 16.69 -19.38 -7.71
C ASP A 301 17.73 -19.35 -8.84
N ALA A 302 18.99 -19.60 -8.51
CA ALA A 302 20.10 -19.69 -9.48
C ALA A 302 20.01 -20.94 -10.37
N THR A 303 19.31 -21.98 -9.94
CA THR A 303 19.23 -23.29 -10.61
C THR A 303 18.24 -23.33 -11.78
N VAL A 304 17.24 -22.42 -11.82
CA VAL A 304 16.29 -22.31 -12.95
C VAL A 304 16.93 -21.59 -14.16
N ILE A 305 18.04 -20.88 -13.96
CA ILE A 305 18.72 -20.07 -14.99
C ILE A 305 19.50 -20.93 -16.00
N ARG A 306 19.84 -22.19 -15.67
CA ARG A 306 20.62 -23.08 -16.56
C ARG A 306 19.79 -23.93 -17.54
N LYS A 307 18.46 -23.82 -17.55
CA LYS A 307 17.59 -24.64 -18.44
C LYS A 307 16.67 -23.82 -19.36
N SER A 308 17.00 -22.56 -19.65
CA SER A 308 16.29 -21.73 -20.64
C SER A 308 17.21 -21.21 -21.71
#